data_AF-A0A952BR84-F1
#
_entry.id   AF-A0A952BR84-F1
#
_cell.length_a   1.000
_cell.length_b   1.000
_cell.length_c   1.000
_cell.angle_alpha   90.00
_cell.angle_beta   90.00
_cell.angle_gamma   90.00
#
_symmetry.space_group_name_H-M   'P 1'
#
loop_
_entity.id
_entity.type
_entity.pdbx_description
1 polymer ?
#
loop_
_entity_poly.entity_id
_entity_poly.type
_entity_poly.pdbx_seq_one_letter_code
_entity_poly.pdbx_strand_id
1 'polypeptide(L)'
;MIKIFPLLLSVFCLFTTSEMRSDVLDEVRKNYSKMASNKDLCKTAMANLKGTKDNSATHLAYLGGLQTIWANHTLNPLSKLSTFKKGKKNIEAAIKKEPNNAELRFIRLSVQKNAPKFLGYQSNIKEDVEFIKNNRSQIKSNLLNQYIEPLLKE
;
A
#
# COMPACT_ATOMS: atom_id res chain seq x y z
N MET A 1 -6.61 -20.59 -70.82
CA MET A 1 -7.13 -21.03 -69.50
C MET A 1 -6.18 -20.53 -68.42
N ILE A 2 -6.48 -19.37 -67.82
CA ILE A 2 -5.64 -18.74 -66.80
C ILE A 2 -5.99 -19.37 -65.45
N LYS A 3 -5.04 -20.12 -64.86
CA LYS A 3 -5.17 -20.66 -63.50
C LYS A 3 -4.84 -19.54 -62.51
N ILE A 4 -5.86 -19.03 -61.83
CA ILE A 4 -5.73 -18.08 -60.73
C ILE A 4 -5.17 -18.86 -59.53
N PHE A 5 -3.94 -18.55 -59.13
CA PHE A 5 -3.28 -19.15 -57.97
C PHE A 5 -3.82 -18.47 -56.69
N PRO A 6 -4.20 -19.21 -55.64
CA PRO A 6 -4.94 -18.66 -54.53
C PRO A 6 -4.05 -17.80 -53.63
N LEU A 7 -4.63 -16.67 -53.24
CA LEU A 7 -4.22 -15.73 -52.22
C LEU A 7 -3.85 -16.46 -50.91
N LEU A 8 -2.56 -16.61 -50.61
CA LEU A 8 -2.07 -16.94 -49.27
C LEU A 8 -2.18 -15.69 -48.40
N LEU A 9 -3.37 -15.42 -47.88
CA LEU A 9 -3.57 -14.47 -46.80
C LEU A 9 -3.05 -15.12 -45.52
N SER A 10 -1.74 -14.98 -45.30
CA SER A 10 -1.10 -15.26 -44.01
C SER A 10 -1.75 -14.38 -42.96
N VAL A 11 -2.68 -14.96 -42.19
CA VAL A 11 -3.24 -14.35 -40.99
C VAL A 11 -2.10 -14.30 -39.98
N PHE A 12 -1.37 -13.19 -39.99
CA PHE A 12 -0.47 -12.82 -38.91
C PHE A 12 -1.36 -12.46 -37.71
N CYS A 13 -1.73 -13.48 -36.93
CA CYS A 13 -2.29 -13.30 -35.60
C CYS A 13 -1.26 -12.51 -34.79
N LEU A 14 -1.47 -11.19 -34.73
CA LEU A 14 -0.91 -10.33 -33.70
C LEU A 14 -1.42 -10.86 -32.36
N PHE A 15 -0.71 -11.82 -31.79
CA PHE A 15 -0.78 -12.09 -30.36
C PHE A 15 -0.29 -10.82 -29.67
N THR A 16 -1.20 -9.88 -29.45
CA THR A 16 -0.96 -8.79 -28.52
C THR A 16 -0.90 -9.43 -27.15
N THR A 17 0.31 -9.72 -26.68
CA THR A 17 0.52 -10.00 -25.26
C THR A 17 0.12 -8.72 -24.54
N SER A 18 -1.11 -8.69 -24.03
CA SER A 18 -1.51 -7.66 -23.08
C SER A 18 -0.64 -7.87 -21.85
N GLU A 19 0.41 -7.06 -21.72
CA GLU A 19 1.16 -6.99 -20.48
C GLU A 19 0.18 -6.59 -19.39
N MET A 20 -0.16 -7.55 -18.54
CA MET A 20 -1.04 -7.33 -17.40
C MET A 20 -0.30 -6.40 -16.42
N ARG A 21 -0.47 -5.09 -16.61
CA ARG A 21 0.12 -4.08 -15.72
C ARG A 21 -0.50 -4.26 -14.34
N SER A 22 0.32 -4.69 -13.38
CA SER A 22 -0.06 -4.74 -11.97
C SER A 22 -0.54 -3.36 -11.53
N ASP A 23 -1.67 -3.32 -10.81
CA ASP A 23 -2.08 -2.11 -10.11
C ASP A 23 -1.01 -1.71 -9.08
N VAL A 24 -0.73 -0.41 -8.95
CA VAL A 24 0.32 0.11 -8.07
C VAL A 24 -0.01 -0.22 -6.60
N LEU A 25 -1.28 -0.15 -6.19
CA LEU A 25 -1.65 -0.50 -4.82
C LEU A 25 -1.49 -1.99 -4.56
N ASP A 26 -1.76 -2.84 -5.54
CA ASP A 26 -1.55 -4.29 -5.38
C ASP A 26 -0.08 -4.64 -5.18
N GLU A 27 0.84 -3.97 -5.88
CA GLU A 27 2.28 -4.12 -5.65
C GLU A 27 2.69 -3.65 -4.25
N VAL A 28 2.16 -2.49 -3.81
CA VAL A 28 2.43 -1.94 -2.48
C VAL A 28 1.89 -2.86 -1.39
N ARG A 29 0.64 -3.33 -1.51
CA ARG A 29 0.02 -4.31 -0.61
C ARG A 29 0.88 -5.55 -0.50
N LYS A 30 1.31 -6.10 -1.64
CA LYS A 30 2.10 -7.34 -1.68
C LYS A 30 3.40 -7.22 -0.91
N ASN A 31 4.03 -6.05 -0.97
CA ASN A 31 5.36 -5.84 -0.45
C ASN A 31 5.41 -5.05 0.87
N TYR A 32 4.26 -4.63 1.42
CA TYR A 32 4.18 -3.72 2.56
C TYR A 32 5.07 -4.13 3.75
N SER A 33 5.02 -5.40 4.15
CA SER A 33 5.82 -5.95 5.27
C SER A 33 7.34 -5.92 5.03
N LYS A 34 7.78 -5.89 3.77
CA LYS A 34 9.20 -5.89 3.38
C LYS A 34 9.80 -4.49 3.29
N MET A 35 8.95 -3.46 3.20
CA MET A 35 9.39 -2.06 3.01
C MET A 35 10.26 -1.55 4.17
N ALA A 36 10.05 -2.06 5.38
CA ALA A 36 10.82 -1.66 6.55
C ALA A 36 12.30 -2.09 6.50
N SER A 37 12.60 -3.22 5.86
CA SER A 37 13.96 -3.74 5.71
C SER A 37 14.58 -3.47 4.34
N ASN A 38 13.77 -3.10 3.34
CA ASN A 38 14.24 -2.84 1.98
C ASN A 38 14.02 -1.38 1.57
N LYS A 39 15.11 -0.59 1.63
CA LYS A 39 15.12 0.85 1.32
C LYS A 39 14.71 1.16 -0.11
N ASP A 40 15.25 0.45 -1.09
CA ASP A 40 14.99 0.74 -2.51
C ASP A 40 13.56 0.38 -2.89
N LEU A 41 13.04 -0.74 -2.36
CA LEU A 41 11.64 -1.11 -2.52
C LEU A 41 10.71 -0.03 -1.95
N CYS A 42 11.01 0.48 -0.75
CA CYS A 42 10.26 1.58 -0.14
C CYS A 42 10.32 2.86 -0.98
N LYS A 43 11.51 3.21 -1.48
CA LYS A 43 11.70 4.41 -2.31
C LYS A 43 10.89 4.32 -3.61
N THR A 44 10.99 3.20 -4.31
CA THR A 44 10.30 2.96 -5.59
C THR A 44 8.79 2.95 -5.40
N ALA A 45 8.28 2.23 -4.42
CA ALA A 45 6.85 2.19 -4.12
C ALA A 45 6.29 3.58 -3.78
N MET A 46 7.01 4.38 -2.99
CA MET A 46 6.62 5.76 -2.71
C MET A 46 6.61 6.64 -3.95
N ALA A 47 7.57 6.46 -4.87
CA ALA A 47 7.63 7.19 -6.13
C ALA A 47 6.46 6.79 -7.05
N ASN A 48 6.18 5.49 -7.16
CA ASN A 48 5.07 4.95 -7.96
C ASN A 48 3.73 5.49 -7.46
N LEU A 49 3.48 5.47 -6.13
CA LEU A 49 2.27 6.05 -5.55
C LEU A 49 2.13 7.54 -5.91
N LYS A 50 3.17 8.34 -5.68
CA LYS A 50 3.14 9.78 -6.02
C LYS A 50 2.95 10.06 -7.51
N GLY A 51 3.34 9.13 -8.37
CA GLY A 51 3.23 9.25 -9.83
C GLY A 51 1.83 8.93 -10.37
N THR A 52 0.94 8.35 -9.57
CA THR A 52 -0.43 8.07 -10.01
C THR A 52 -1.33 9.31 -9.82
N LYS A 53 -2.47 9.33 -10.51
CA LYS A 53 -3.55 10.32 -10.30
C LYS A 53 -4.63 9.81 -9.34
N ASP A 54 -4.33 8.77 -8.57
CA ASP A 54 -5.28 8.14 -7.66
C ASP A 54 -5.41 8.98 -6.37
N ASN A 55 -6.63 9.46 -6.12
CA ASN A 55 -6.98 10.29 -4.96
C ASN A 55 -7.78 9.52 -3.91
N SER A 56 -7.81 8.19 -3.96
CA SER A 56 -8.51 7.34 -2.99
C SER A 56 -7.93 7.48 -1.58
N ALA A 57 -8.75 7.22 -0.55
CA ALA A 57 -8.26 7.22 0.82
C ALA A 57 -7.19 6.13 1.03
N THR A 58 -7.40 4.95 0.43
CA THR A 58 -6.46 3.83 0.46
C THR A 58 -5.10 4.22 -0.11
N HIS A 59 -5.07 4.90 -1.25
CA HIS A 59 -3.83 5.40 -1.82
C HIS A 59 -3.09 6.36 -0.88
N LEU A 60 -3.81 7.33 -0.33
CA LEU A 60 -3.26 8.29 0.62
C LEU A 60 -2.72 7.61 1.90
N ALA A 61 -3.44 6.62 2.42
CA ALA A 61 -3.02 5.86 3.60
C ALA A 61 -1.75 5.06 3.33
N TYR A 62 -1.64 4.36 2.20
CA TYR A 62 -0.41 3.63 1.86
C TYR A 62 0.77 4.58 1.66
N LEU A 63 0.58 5.71 0.98
CA LEU A 63 1.61 6.74 0.88
C LEU A 63 2.03 7.24 2.27
N GLY A 64 1.07 7.41 3.18
CA GLY A 64 1.33 7.77 4.58
C GLY A 64 2.12 6.69 5.33
N GLY A 65 1.71 5.43 5.24
CA GLY A 65 2.40 4.28 5.82
C GLY A 65 3.85 4.20 5.34
N LEU A 66 4.09 4.27 4.03
CA LEU A 66 5.45 4.25 3.48
C LEU A 66 6.28 5.47 3.90
N GLN A 67 5.68 6.65 4.06
CA GLN A 67 6.39 7.81 4.62
C GLN A 67 6.82 7.58 6.06
N THR A 68 5.99 6.93 6.88
CA THR A 68 6.41 6.57 8.26
C THR A 68 7.52 5.52 8.26
N ILE A 69 7.43 4.52 7.38
CA ILE A 69 8.48 3.49 7.19
C ILE A 69 9.79 4.13 6.71
N TRP A 70 9.72 5.12 5.82
CA TRP A 70 10.88 5.83 5.29
C TRP A 70 11.72 6.51 6.39
N ALA A 71 11.13 6.83 7.54
CA ALA A 71 11.89 7.34 8.68
C ALA A 71 13.00 6.35 9.12
N ASN A 72 12.79 5.03 8.98
CA ASN A 72 13.81 4.01 9.28
C ASN A 72 14.99 4.05 8.29
N HIS A 73 14.77 4.55 7.07
CA HIS A 73 15.75 4.60 5.98
C HIS A 73 16.52 5.92 5.89
N THR A 74 16.18 6.89 6.75
CA THR A 74 16.86 8.18 6.86
C THR A 74 17.83 8.19 8.04
N LEU A 75 18.95 8.92 7.94
CA LEU A 75 19.92 9.05 9.03
C LEU A 75 19.65 10.26 9.91
N ASN A 76 19.25 11.38 9.31
CA ASN A 76 19.07 12.66 9.99
C ASN A 76 17.79 12.67 10.89
N PRO A 77 17.89 12.98 12.19
CA PRO A 77 16.74 12.98 13.11
C PRO A 77 15.61 13.95 12.74
N LEU A 78 15.93 15.14 12.21
CA LEU A 78 14.91 16.11 11.78
C LEU A 78 14.15 15.58 10.56
N SER A 79 14.84 14.97 9.61
CA SER A 79 14.23 14.31 8.45
C SER A 79 13.38 13.12 8.86
N LYS A 80 13.82 12.30 9.83
CA LYS A 80 13.01 11.22 10.42
C LYS A 80 11.69 11.75 10.96
N LEU A 81 11.76 12.76 11.83
CA LEU A 81 10.60 13.33 12.48
C LEU A 81 9.66 13.99 11.47
N SER A 82 10.20 14.76 10.52
CA SER A 82 9.42 15.43 9.48
C SER A 82 8.68 14.40 8.59
N THR A 83 9.38 13.36 8.15
CA THR A 83 8.80 12.32 7.29
C THR A 83 7.74 11.51 8.04
N PHE A 84 8.00 11.15 9.30
CA PHE A 84 7.02 10.48 10.16
C PHE A 84 5.76 11.34 10.35
N LYS A 85 5.91 12.63 10.68
CA LYS A 85 4.77 13.55 10.84
C LYS A 85 3.94 13.68 9.55
N LYS A 86 4.61 13.73 8.39
CA LYS A 86 3.93 13.74 7.09
C LYS A 86 3.14 12.46 6.86
N GLY A 87 3.73 11.31 7.16
CA GLY A 87 3.08 10.01 7.04
C GLY A 87 1.86 9.89 7.94
N LYS A 88 2.01 10.21 9.23
CA LYS A 88 0.92 10.29 10.21
C LYS A 88 -0.22 11.17 9.70
N LYS A 89 0.08 12.39 9.22
CA LYS A 89 -0.94 13.30 8.68
C LYS A 89 -1.75 12.68 7.54
N ASN A 90 -1.09 11.98 6.63
CA ASN A 90 -1.75 11.33 5.49
C ASN A 90 -2.63 10.14 5.94
N ILE A 91 -2.16 9.33 6.88
CA ILE A 91 -2.95 8.23 7.46
C ILE A 91 -4.22 8.77 8.13
N GLU A 92 -4.10 9.77 9.00
CA GLU A 92 -5.26 10.36 9.68
C GLU A 92 -6.24 11.03 8.69
N ALA A 93 -5.72 11.69 7.64
CA ALA A 93 -6.56 12.28 6.61
C ALA A 93 -7.33 11.23 5.80
N ALA A 94 -6.69 10.10 5.47
CA ALA A 94 -7.33 8.97 4.80
C ALA A 94 -8.43 8.35 5.67
N ILE A 95 -8.16 8.12 6.95
CA ILE A 95 -9.15 7.60 7.91
C ILE A 95 -10.31 8.57 8.08
N LYS A 96 -10.06 9.88 8.15
CA LYS A 96 -11.13 10.88 8.21
C LYS A 96 -12.00 10.84 6.94
N LYS A 97 -11.41 10.57 5.78
CA LYS A 97 -12.13 10.48 4.50
C LYS A 97 -13.00 9.21 4.42
N GLU A 98 -12.50 8.08 4.91
CA GLU A 98 -13.20 6.79 4.88
C GLU A 98 -13.12 6.10 6.26
N PRO A 99 -13.88 6.58 7.26
CA PRO A 99 -13.74 6.12 8.65
C PRO A 99 -14.10 4.65 8.85
N ASN A 100 -14.90 4.08 7.95
CA ASN A 100 -15.40 2.71 8.00
C ASN A 100 -14.52 1.70 7.22
N ASN A 101 -13.39 2.13 6.67
CA ASN A 101 -12.51 1.28 5.87
C ASN A 101 -11.45 0.58 6.76
N ALA A 102 -11.61 -0.73 6.94
CA ALA A 102 -10.74 -1.55 7.80
C ALA A 102 -9.27 -1.62 7.31
N GLU A 103 -9.02 -1.47 6.01
CA GLU A 103 -7.65 -1.47 5.46
C GLU A 103 -6.85 -0.25 5.95
N LEU A 104 -7.50 0.92 6.08
CA LEU A 104 -6.84 2.13 6.61
C LEU A 104 -6.49 1.99 8.09
N ARG A 105 -7.36 1.34 8.86
CA ARG A 105 -7.13 1.04 10.28
C ARG A 105 -5.98 0.07 10.46
N PHE A 106 -5.85 -0.93 9.58
CA PHE A 106 -4.68 -1.80 9.54
C PHE A 106 -3.39 -1.00 9.35
N ILE A 107 -3.35 -0.08 8.37
CA ILE A 107 -2.16 0.74 8.12
C ILE A 107 -1.81 1.56 9.36
N ARG A 108 -2.79 2.23 9.98
CA ARG A 108 -2.57 2.98 11.23
C ARG A 108 -2.06 2.09 12.35
N LEU A 109 -2.72 0.97 12.62
CA LEU A 109 -2.31 0.02 13.66
C LEU A 109 -0.88 -0.48 13.46
N SER A 110 -0.51 -0.82 12.22
CA SER A 110 0.84 -1.23 11.87
C SER A 110 1.86 -0.16 12.24
N VAL A 111 1.60 1.11 11.91
CA VAL A 111 2.51 2.21 12.26
C VAL A 111 2.54 2.45 13.78
N GLN A 112 1.39 2.47 14.44
CA GLN A 112 1.31 2.74 15.88
C GLN A 112 2.10 1.71 16.71
N LYS A 113 2.00 0.42 16.37
CA LYS A 113 2.73 -0.65 17.05
C LYS A 113 4.25 -0.60 16.84
N ASN A 114 4.71 -0.02 15.74
CA ASN A 114 6.13 0.07 15.40
C ASN A 114 6.75 1.44 15.77
N ALA A 115 5.94 2.46 16.08
CA ALA A 115 6.43 3.79 16.40
C ALA A 115 7.00 3.88 17.83
N PRO A 116 8.14 4.58 18.06
CA PRO A 116 8.64 4.89 19.39
C PRO A 116 7.61 5.64 20.26
N LYS A 117 7.49 5.25 21.54
CA LYS A 117 6.50 5.79 22.48
C LYS A 117 6.52 7.32 22.58
N PHE A 118 7.70 7.94 22.57
CA PHE A 118 7.86 9.39 22.69
C PHE A 118 7.25 10.19 21.52
N LEU A 119 6.92 9.54 20.39
CA LEU A 119 6.23 10.19 19.27
C LEU A 119 4.71 10.34 19.50
N GLY A 120 4.15 9.74 20.55
CA GLY A 120 2.75 9.90 20.91
C GLY A 120 1.78 9.44 19.83
N TYR A 121 2.11 8.34 19.13
CA TYR A 121 1.25 7.76 18.09
C TYR A 121 0.85 6.32 18.44
N GLN A 122 0.28 6.15 19.63
CA GLN A 122 -0.19 4.86 20.16
C GLN A 122 -1.58 4.95 20.78
N SER A 123 -2.24 6.11 20.69
CA SER A 123 -3.51 6.42 21.35
C SER A 123 -4.68 5.59 20.83
N ASN A 124 -4.61 5.11 19.59
CA ASN A 124 -5.73 4.45 18.91
C ASN A 124 -5.49 2.95 18.69
N ILE A 125 -4.47 2.35 19.34
CA ILE A 125 -4.16 0.92 19.16
C ILE A 125 -5.37 0.05 19.53
N LYS A 126 -5.99 0.28 20.69
CA LYS A 126 -7.16 -0.50 21.14
C LYS A 126 -8.35 -0.33 20.19
N GLU A 127 -8.66 0.90 19.81
CA GLU A 127 -9.72 1.24 18.84
C GLU A 127 -9.50 0.52 17.51
N ASP A 128 -8.29 0.57 16.95
CA ASP A 128 -8.00 -0.05 15.65
C ASP A 128 -8.07 -1.58 15.73
N VAL A 129 -7.58 -2.20 16.81
CA VAL A 129 -7.67 -3.65 17.01
C VAL A 129 -9.13 -4.11 17.04
N GLU A 130 -9.97 -3.46 17.85
CA GLU A 130 -11.39 -3.79 17.95
C GLU A 130 -12.13 -3.55 16.62
N PHE A 131 -11.86 -2.41 15.98
CA PHE A 131 -12.45 -2.07 14.70
C PHE A 131 -12.13 -3.13 13.63
N ILE A 132 -10.85 -3.51 13.51
CA ILE A 132 -10.40 -4.48 12.50
C ILE A 132 -10.99 -5.86 12.78
N LYS A 133 -11.07 -6.28 14.05
CA LYS A 133 -11.72 -7.55 14.44
C LYS A 133 -13.19 -7.57 14.01
N ASN A 134 -13.93 -6.50 14.28
CA ASN A 134 -15.36 -6.40 13.95
C ASN A 134 -15.64 -6.24 12.44
N ASN A 135 -14.69 -5.69 11.69
CA ASN A 135 -14.84 -5.41 10.25
C ASN A 135 -13.95 -6.29 9.37
N ARG A 136 -13.50 -7.43 9.90
CA ARG A 136 -12.52 -8.31 9.25
C ARG A 136 -12.94 -8.74 7.83
N SER A 137 -14.23 -8.98 7.64
CA SER A 137 -14.83 -9.39 6.36
C SER A 137 -14.67 -8.38 5.22
N GLN A 138 -14.40 -7.10 5.52
CA GLN A 138 -14.11 -6.09 4.50
C GLN A 138 -12.75 -6.33 3.81
N ILE A 139 -11.81 -7.00 4.49
CA ILE A 139 -10.46 -7.23 4.00
C ILE A 139 -10.45 -8.56 3.23
N LYS A 140 -10.82 -8.49 1.95
CA LYS A 140 -10.91 -9.67 1.06
C LYS A 140 -9.56 -10.28 0.70
N SER A 141 -8.48 -9.51 0.84
CA SER A 141 -7.13 -9.98 0.49
C SER A 141 -6.59 -10.93 1.56
N ASN A 142 -6.42 -12.20 1.18
CA ASN A 142 -5.78 -13.22 2.03
C ASN A 142 -4.39 -12.78 2.50
N LEU A 143 -3.64 -12.10 1.64
CA LEU A 143 -2.30 -11.60 1.96
C LEU A 143 -2.34 -10.51 3.03
N LEU A 144 -3.26 -9.55 2.91
CA LEU A 144 -3.43 -8.54 3.97
C LEU A 144 -3.90 -9.18 5.27
N ASN A 145 -4.76 -10.20 5.18
CA ASN A 145 -5.17 -10.94 6.37
C ASN A 145 -3.96 -11.56 7.09
N GLN A 146 -3.03 -12.19 6.36
CA GLN A 146 -1.78 -12.72 6.92
C GLN A 146 -0.93 -11.64 7.64
N TYR A 147 -0.87 -10.42 7.12
CA TYR A 147 -0.13 -9.33 7.75
C TYR A 147 -0.83 -8.76 8.99
N ILE A 148 -2.16 -8.83 9.04
CA ILE A 148 -2.96 -8.29 10.14
C ILE A 148 -2.99 -9.25 11.33
N GLU A 149 -3.06 -10.57 11.10
CA GLU A 149 -3.15 -11.56 12.18
C GLU A 149 -2.14 -11.35 13.33
N PRO A 150 -0.83 -11.20 13.07
CA PRO A 150 0.12 -10.97 14.16
C PRO A 150 -0.11 -9.63 14.89
N LEU A 151 -0.65 -8.62 14.22
CA LEU A 151 -0.93 -7.31 14.84
C LEU A 151 -2.15 -7.36 15.78
N LEU A 152 -3.04 -8.35 15.62
CA LEU A 152 -4.22 -8.51 16.47
C LEU A 152 -3.98 -9.38 17.71
N LYS A 153 -2.84 -10.07 17.75
CA LYS A 153 -2.41 -10.96 18.84
C LYS A 153 -1.57 -10.19 19.86
N GLU A 154 -2.20 -9.27 20.59
CA GLU A 154 -1.66 -8.63 21.81
C GLU A 154 -2.81 -8.32 22.78
#